data_AF-A0AAJ6DQ42-F1
#
_entry.id   AF-A0AAJ6DQ42-F1
#
_cell.length_a   1.000
_cell.length_b   1.000
_cell.length_c   1.000
_cell.angle_alpha   90.00
_cell.angle_beta   90.00
_cell.angle_gamma   90.00
#
_symmetry.space_group_name_H-M   'P 1'
#
loop_
_entity.id
_entity.type
_entity.pdbx_description
1 polymer ?
#
loop_
_entity_poly.entity_id
_entity_poly.type
_entity_poly.pdbx_seq_one_letter_code
_entity_poly.pdbx_strand_id
1 'polypeptide(L)'
;MADGILIDHSRAQAFTENVATYINRMETVLTDLETELNAIANQWYGADKEVYDKVQLDWDAKVAELRLALGSHGQALGEVSGTYLNTNNNNAHMIGSITI
;
A
#
# COMPACT_ATOMS: atom_id res chain seq x y z
N MET A 1 -1.26 -28.97 19.51
CA MET A 1 -0.91 -28.46 18.17
C MET A 1 -1.51 -27.07 18.03
N ALA A 2 -0.78 -26.01 18.40
CA ALA A 2 -1.24 -24.61 18.32
C ALA A 2 -0.15 -23.65 17.81
N ASP A 3 1.04 -24.17 17.51
CA ASP A 3 2.24 -23.38 17.19
C ASP A 3 2.22 -22.84 15.75
N GLY A 4 1.61 -23.58 14.81
CA GLY A 4 1.54 -23.17 13.40
C GLY A 4 0.65 -21.95 13.13
N ILE A 5 -0.40 -21.73 13.93
CA ILE A 5 -1.34 -20.61 13.75
C ILE A 5 -0.78 -19.30 14.33
N LEU A 6 0.01 -19.38 15.41
CA LEU A 6 0.60 -18.22 16.06
C LEU A 6 1.81 -17.64 15.29
N ILE A 7 2.61 -18.53 14.68
CA ILE A 7 3.77 -18.14 13.86
C ILE A 7 3.33 -17.43 12.57
N ASP A 8 2.16 -17.76 12.02
CA ASP A 8 1.65 -17.14 10.79
C ASP A 8 1.07 -15.73 11.03
N HIS A 9 0.40 -15.51 12.17
CA HIS A 9 -0.19 -14.20 12.53
C HIS A 9 0.85 -13.07 12.61
N SER A 10 1.94 -13.31 13.36
CA SER A 10 2.99 -12.28 13.53
C SER A 10 3.65 -11.91 12.19
N ARG A 11 3.72 -12.85 11.25
CA ARG A 11 4.23 -12.61 9.90
C ARG A 11 3.25 -11.83 9.03
N ALA A 12 1.96 -12.17 9.08
CA ALA A 12 0.92 -11.44 8.35
C ALA A 12 0.82 -9.98 8.83
N GLN A 13 0.82 -9.75 10.14
CA GLN A 13 0.80 -8.39 10.71
C GLN A 13 2.07 -7.61 10.33
N ALA A 14 3.26 -8.20 10.52
CA ALA A 14 4.51 -7.56 10.13
C ALA A 14 4.57 -7.29 8.62
N PHE A 15 4.03 -8.17 7.79
CA PHE A 15 3.94 -7.95 6.34
C PHE A 15 3.04 -6.77 5.99
N THR A 16 1.85 -6.65 6.60
CA THR A 16 0.95 -5.51 6.38
C THR A 16 1.56 -4.19 6.84
N GLU A 17 2.22 -4.16 8.00
CA GLU A 17 2.93 -2.97 8.50
C GLU A 17 4.08 -2.56 7.56
N ASN A 18 4.84 -3.54 7.06
CA ASN A 18 5.87 -3.31 6.06
C ASN A 18 5.29 -2.75 4.76
N VAL A 19 4.21 -3.34 4.23
CA VAL A 19 3.56 -2.86 3.00
C VAL A 19 3.03 -1.44 3.17
N ALA A 20 2.37 -1.12 4.28
CA ALA A 20 1.94 0.25 4.57
C ALA A 20 3.13 1.23 4.62
N THR A 21 4.25 0.82 5.21
CA THR A 21 5.49 1.61 5.24
C THR A 21 6.05 1.83 3.83
N TYR A 22 6.07 0.78 3.00
CA TYR A 22 6.53 0.88 1.60
C TYR A 22 5.63 1.78 0.76
N ILE A 23 4.31 1.69 0.93
CA ILE A 23 3.34 2.57 0.24
C ILE A 23 3.62 4.03 0.61
N ASN A 24 3.74 4.35 1.90
CA ASN A 24 4.05 5.72 2.33
C ASN A 24 5.38 6.22 1.76
N ARG A 25 6.41 5.37 1.71
CA ARG A 25 7.70 5.72 1.11
C ARG A 25 7.59 5.96 -0.40
N MET A 26 6.79 5.17 -1.10
CA MET A 26 6.52 5.39 -2.54
C MET A 26 5.81 6.72 -2.75
N GLU A 27 4.83 7.08 -1.92
CA GLU A 27 4.17 8.40 -1.98
C GLU A 27 5.14 9.57 -1.79
N THR A 28 6.06 9.44 -0.82
CA THR A 28 7.12 10.45 -0.63
C THR A 28 7.99 10.58 -1.87
N VAL A 29 8.48 9.47 -2.42
CA VAL A 29 9.32 9.48 -3.62
C VAL A 29 8.59 10.09 -4.82
N LEU A 30 7.31 9.78 -5.00
CA LEU A 30 6.50 10.35 -6.09
C LEU A 30 6.34 11.87 -5.94
N THR A 31 6.09 12.34 -4.72
CA THR A 31 5.95 13.77 -4.40
C THR A 31 7.28 14.52 -4.57
N ASP A 32 8.39 13.92 -4.17
CA ASP A 32 9.73 14.48 -4.33
C ASP A 32 10.07 14.61 -5.82
N LEU A 33 9.82 13.56 -6.61
CA LEU A 33 10.02 13.57 -8.05
C LEU A 33 9.20 14.66 -8.73
N GLU A 34 7.91 14.80 -8.38
CA GLU A 34 7.04 15.85 -8.92
C GLU A 34 7.57 17.26 -8.57
N THR A 35 8.05 17.44 -7.34
CA THR A 35 8.60 18.71 -6.88
C THR A 35 9.88 19.08 -7.62
N GLU A 36 10.81 18.13 -7.76
CA GLU A 36 12.05 18.31 -8.51
C GLU A 36 11.77 18.59 -9.99
N LEU A 37 10.83 17.86 -10.60
CA LEU A 37 10.46 18.04 -12.00
C LEU A 37 9.87 19.43 -12.24
N ASN A 38 8.95 19.88 -11.38
CA ASN A 38 8.33 21.21 -11.46
C ASN A 38 9.36 22.34 -11.31
N ALA A 39 10.36 22.17 -10.44
CA ALA A 39 11.43 23.17 -10.27
C ALA A 39 12.23 23.37 -11.57
N ILE A 40 12.49 22.29 -12.31
CA ILE A 40 13.23 22.30 -13.57
C ILE A 40 12.34 22.81 -14.71
N ALA A 41 11.10 22.34 -14.79
CA ALA A 41 10.17 22.67 -15.87
C ALA A 41 9.77 24.16 -15.89
N ASN A 42 9.79 24.83 -14.74
CA ASN A 42 9.58 26.27 -14.65
C ASN A 42 10.67 27.09 -15.38
N GLN A 43 11.78 26.46 -15.73
CA GLN A 43 12.87 27.08 -16.52
C GLN A 43 12.71 26.83 -18.02
N TRP A 44 11.74 26.01 -18.44
CA TRP A 44 11.50 25.70 -19.85
C TRP A 44 10.53 26.71 -20.47
N TYR A 45 10.87 27.19 -21.66
CA TYR A 45 10.09 28.18 -22.40
C TYR A 45 9.87 27.73 -23.84
N GLY A 46 8.80 28.22 -24.47
CA GLY A 46 8.50 27.89 -25.87
C GLY A 46 8.02 26.46 -26.06
N ALA A 47 8.39 25.83 -27.18
CA ALA A 47 7.89 24.50 -27.57
C ALA A 47 8.18 23.40 -26.54
N ASP A 48 9.29 23.50 -25.80
CA ASP A 48 9.66 22.52 -24.77
C ASP A 48 8.68 22.53 -23.60
N LYS A 49 8.08 23.68 -23.28
CA LYS A 49 7.05 23.78 -22.25
C LYS A 49 5.75 23.09 -22.66
N GLU A 50 5.32 23.22 -23.92
CA GLU A 50 4.13 22.53 -24.42
C GLU A 50 4.31 21.00 -24.41
N VAL A 51 5.51 20.52 -24.73
CA VAL A 51 5.84 19.09 -24.65
C VAL A 51 5.82 18.62 -23.20
N TYR A 52 6.42 19.38 -22.28
CA TYR A 52 6.36 19.08 -20.85
C TYR A 52 4.94 19.01 -20.32
N ASP A 53 4.10 20.01 -20.61
CA ASP A 53 2.74 20.06 -20.09
C ASP A 53 1.93 18.81 -20.53
N LYS A 54 2.22 18.25 -21.72
CA LYS A 54 1.67 16.97 -22.19
C LYS A 54 2.20 15.76 -21.43
N VAL A 55 3.51 15.69 -21.21
CA VAL A 55 4.16 14.58 -20.50
C VAL A 55 3.75 14.59 -19.02
N GLN A 56 3.63 15.76 -18.41
CA GLN A 56 3.16 15.95 -17.04
C GLN A 56 1.77 15.35 -16.85
N LEU A 57 0.87 15.55 -17.82
CA LEU A 57 -0.49 15.03 -17.74
C LEU A 57 -0.55 13.49 -17.76
N ASP A 58 0.31 12.84 -18.55
CA ASP A 58 0.44 11.38 -18.55
C ASP A 58 1.11 10.87 -17.26
N TRP A 59 2.14 11.58 -16.78
CA TRP A 59 2.77 11.30 -15.49
C TRP A 59 1.75 11.34 -14.34
N ASP A 60 0.98 12.42 -14.22
CA ASP A 60 -0.03 12.59 -13.17
C ASP A 60 -1.08 11.46 -13.21
N ALA A 61 -1.50 11.06 -14.42
CA ALA A 61 -2.42 9.94 -14.60
C ALA A 61 -1.81 8.61 -14.11
N LYS A 62 -0.54 8.34 -14.42
CA LYS A 62 0.15 7.12 -13.99
C LYS A 62 0.42 7.09 -12.48
N VAL A 63 0.73 8.24 -11.89
CA VAL A 63 0.86 8.39 -10.44
C VAL A 63 -0.48 8.13 -9.75
N ALA A 64 -1.58 8.63 -10.30
CA ALA A 64 -2.92 8.36 -9.78
C ALA A 64 -3.31 6.87 -9.87
N GLU A 65 -3.00 6.21 -10.99
CA GLU A 65 -3.18 4.76 -11.15
C GLU A 65 -2.38 3.96 -10.11
N LEU A 66 -1.12 4.34 -9.89
CA LEU A 66 -0.25 3.69 -8.90
C LEU A 66 -0.79 3.86 -7.48
N ARG A 67 -1.24 5.08 -7.12
CA ARG A 67 -1.91 5.38 -5.85
C ARG A 67 -3.11 4.48 -5.59
N LEU A 68 -3.98 4.33 -6.59
CA LEU A 68 -5.15 3.47 -6.51
C LEU A 68 -4.77 1.99 -6.31
N ALA A 69 -3.77 1.51 -7.06
CA ALA A 69 -3.29 0.15 -6.93
C ALA A 69 -2.70 -0.13 -5.54
N LEU A 70 -1.87 0.78 -5.02
CA LEU A 70 -1.28 0.68 -3.68
C LEU A 70 -2.36 0.68 -2.59
N GLY A 71 -3.36 1.57 -2.70
CA GLY A 71 -4.50 1.61 -1.78
C GLY A 71 -5.32 0.30 -1.78
N SER A 72 -5.62 -0.24 -2.97
CA SER A 72 -6.33 -1.51 -3.11
C SER A 72 -5.56 -2.68 -2.50
N HIS A 73 -4.24 -2.74 -2.67
CA HIS A 73 -3.40 -3.76 -2.04
C HIS A 73 -3.40 -3.63 -0.51
N GLY A 74 -3.32 -2.41 0.02
CA GLY A 74 -3.42 -2.16 1.45
C GLY A 74 -4.74 -2.64 2.04
N GLN A 75 -5.86 -2.37 1.37
CA GLN A 75 -7.19 -2.84 1.78
C GLN A 75 -7.30 -4.36 1.77
N ALA A 76 -6.89 -5.02 0.68
CA ALA A 76 -6.94 -6.47 0.58
C ALA A 76 -6.11 -7.16 1.68
N LEU A 77 -4.94 -6.62 2.02
CA LEU A 77 -4.13 -7.15 3.12
C LEU A 77 -4.78 -6.92 4.50
N GLY A 78 -5.43 -5.78 4.69
CA GLY A 78 -6.22 -5.52 5.90
C GLY A 78 -7.40 -6.50 6.05
N GLU A 79 -8.11 -6.78 4.97
CA GLU A 79 -9.21 -7.75 4.95
C GLU A 79 -8.73 -9.15 5.25
N VAL A 80 -7.65 -9.61 4.60
CA VAL A 80 -7.03 -10.91 4.86
C VAL A 80 -6.68 -11.03 6.35
N SER A 81 -5.97 -10.05 6.92
CA SER A 81 -5.62 -10.03 8.34
C SER A 81 -6.86 -10.10 9.26
N GLY A 82 -7.90 -9.32 8.97
CA GLY A 82 -9.15 -9.29 9.74
C GLY A 82 -9.94 -10.61 9.67
N THR A 83 -10.05 -11.22 8.48
CA THR A 83 -10.71 -12.52 8.30
C THR A 83 -9.99 -13.63 9.07
N TYR A 84 -8.66 -13.62 9.07
CA TYR A 84 -7.86 -14.58 9.84
C TYR A 84 -8.06 -14.40 11.37
N LEU A 85 -8.09 -13.16 11.89
CA LEU A 85 -8.35 -12.89 13.30
C LEU A 85 -9.72 -13.40 13.76
N ASN A 86 -10.77 -13.09 12.99
CA ASN A 86 -12.12 -13.54 13.30
C ASN A 86 -12.22 -15.08 13.30
N THR A 87 -11.63 -15.72 12.30
CA THR A 87 -11.64 -17.19 12.19
C THR A 87 -10.92 -17.84 13.36
N ASN A 88 -9.77 -17.30 13.78
CA ASN A 88 -9.03 -17.86 14.91
C ASN A 88 -9.76 -17.67 16.24
N ASN A 89 -10.31 -16.48 16.50
CA ASN A 89 -11.10 -16.23 17.72
C ASN A 89 -12.31 -17.18 17.83
N ASN A 90 -13.01 -17.40 16.71
CA ASN A 90 -14.13 -18.33 16.66
C ASN A 90 -13.69 -19.77 16.92
N ASN A 91 -12.57 -20.21 16.32
CA ASN A 91 -12.02 -21.55 16.54
C ASN A 91 -11.54 -21.77 17.98
N ALA A 92 -10.85 -20.79 18.57
CA ALA A 92 -10.40 -20.84 19.95
C ALA A 92 -11.61 -20.94 20.92
N HIS A 93 -12.67 -20.17 20.66
CA HIS A 93 -13.91 -20.24 21.43
C HIS A 93 -14.59 -21.62 21.30
N MET A 94 -14.67 -22.16 20.09
CA MET A 94 -15.26 -23.49 19.82
C MET A 94 -14.49 -24.60 20.54
N ILE A 95 -13.18 -24.63 20.43
CA ILE A 95 -12.33 -25.66 21.08
C ILE A 95 -12.40 -25.53 22.61
N GLY A 96 -12.42 -24.30 23.14
CA GLY A 96 -12.61 -24.05 24.57
C GLY A 96 -13.95 -24.58 25.10
N SER A 97 -15.02 -24.48 24.31
CA SER A 97 -16.35 -25.01 24.68
C SER A 97 -16.48 -26.54 24.60
N ILE A 98 -15.64 -27.20 23.80
CA ILE A 98 -15.61 -28.67 23.67
C ILE A 98 -14.71 -29.33 24.74
N THR A 99 -13.84 -28.55 25.40
CA THR A 99 -12.89 -29.06 26.41
C THR A 99 -13.47 -28.98 27.84
N ILE A 100 -14.80 -28.88 28.00
CA ILE A 100 -15.51 -29.00 29.28
C ILE A 100 -16.30 -30.32 29.25
#